data_AF-A0A2T4X9K0-F1
#
_entry.id   AF-A0A2T4X9K0-F1
#
_cell.length_a   1.000
_cell.length_b   1.000
_cell.length_c   1.000
_cell.angle_alpha   90.00
_cell.angle_beta   90.00
_cell.angle_gamma   90.00
#
_symmetry.space_group_name_H-M   'P 1'
#
loop_
_entity.id
_entity.type
_entity.pdbx_description
1 polymer ?
#
loop_
_entity_poly.entity_id
_entity_poly.type
_entity_poly.pdbx_seq_one_letter_code
_entity_poly.pdbx_strand_id
1 'polypeptide(L)'
;IRNVQVLASEILGMDAKIGFPKGLAGGLTDEVDSPIYATGVGLVIHAFRTGQQSEPLGGSLLKDKGVDQILDRITNRMKDWFKEF
;
A
#
# COMPACT_ATOMS: atom_id res chain seq x y z
N ILE A 1 -14.40 -3.20 -12.55
CA ILE A 1 -15.35 -3.51 -11.47
C ILE A 1 -16.46 -2.45 -11.48
N ARG A 2 -17.62 -2.74 -12.09
CA ARG A 2 -18.77 -1.81 -12.10
C ARG A 2 -19.81 -2.36 -11.10
N ASN A 3 -20.46 -1.48 -10.33
CA ASN A 3 -21.54 -1.76 -9.36
C ASN A 3 -21.18 -2.34 -7.98
N VAL A 4 -19.92 -2.62 -7.66
CA VAL A 4 -19.55 -3.08 -6.30
C VAL A 4 -19.88 -2.04 -5.21
N GLN A 5 -19.80 -0.74 -5.53
CA GLN A 5 -20.19 0.31 -4.57
C GLN A 5 -21.67 0.26 -4.19
N VAL A 6 -22.54 -0.04 -5.17
CA VAL A 6 -24.00 -0.04 -4.97
C VAL A 6 -24.39 -1.22 -4.10
N LEU A 7 -23.85 -2.39 -4.41
CA LEU A 7 -24.05 -3.60 -3.63
C LEU A 7 -23.51 -3.45 -2.20
N ALA A 8 -22.29 -2.90 -2.04
CA ALA A 8 -21.72 -2.66 -0.72
C ALA A 8 -22.57 -1.69 0.10
N SER A 9 -23.13 -0.65 -0.53
CA SER A 9 -24.00 0.31 0.16
C SER A 9 -25.33 -0.32 0.60
N GLU A 10 -25.90 -1.17 -0.24
CA GLU A 10 -27.15 -1.89 0.05
C GLU A 10 -26.98 -2.88 1.21
N ILE A 11 -25.91 -3.68 1.22
CA ILE A 11 -25.66 -4.68 2.25
C ILE A 11 -25.27 -4.03 3.59
N LEU A 12 -24.40 -3.01 3.55
CA LEU A 12 -23.91 -2.37 4.77
C LEU A 12 -24.88 -1.32 5.34
N GLY A 13 -25.93 -0.96 4.60
CA GLY A 13 -26.89 0.07 5.00
C GLY A 13 -26.29 1.47 5.13
N MET A 14 -25.15 1.73 4.49
CA MET A 14 -24.41 2.99 4.56
C MET A 14 -23.74 3.33 3.22
N ASP A 15 -23.45 4.62 2.99
CA ASP A 15 -22.81 5.08 1.75
C ASP A 15 -21.39 4.49 1.59
N ALA A 16 -21.17 3.72 0.53
CA ALA A 16 -19.87 3.12 0.21
C ALA A 16 -19.22 3.82 -0.99
N LYS A 17 -17.90 4.05 -0.91
CA LYS A 17 -17.11 4.72 -1.95
C LYS A 17 -15.84 3.94 -2.28
N ILE A 18 -15.40 4.06 -3.53
CA ILE A 18 -14.10 3.52 -3.95
C ILE A 18 -12.99 4.46 -3.47
N GLY A 19 -12.04 3.92 -2.70
CA GLY A 19 -10.88 4.66 -2.22
C GLY A 19 -9.77 4.72 -3.27
N PHE A 20 -9.16 5.90 -3.42
CA PHE A 20 -7.99 6.13 -4.25
C PHE A 20 -6.82 6.61 -3.38
N PRO A 21 -5.57 6.23 -3.69
CA PRO A 21 -4.41 6.70 -2.95
C PRO A 21 -4.31 8.24 -2.99
N LYS A 22 -4.05 8.86 -1.84
CA LYS A 22 -3.88 10.31 -1.70
C LYS A 22 -2.68 10.61 -0.81
N GLY A 23 -2.07 11.78 -0.99
CA GLY A 23 -0.99 12.27 -0.12
C GLY A 23 0.43 12.06 -0.66
N LEU A 24 0.58 11.57 -1.90
CA LEU A 24 1.81 11.73 -2.66
C LEU A 24 1.76 13.09 -3.36
N ALA A 25 2.71 13.97 -3.05
CA ALA A 25 2.89 15.26 -3.74
C ALA A 25 4.17 15.16 -4.58
N GLY A 26 4.04 15.33 -5.90
CA GLY A 26 5.10 15.14 -6.88
C GLY A 26 4.55 14.42 -8.11
N GLY A 27 5.13 14.65 -9.29
CA GLY A 27 4.59 14.24 -10.61
C GLY A 27 4.41 12.73 -10.88
N LEU A 28 4.41 11.90 -9.84
CA LEU A 28 4.07 10.47 -9.87
C LEU A 28 2.57 10.23 -9.62
N THR A 29 1.78 11.26 -9.30
CA THR A 29 0.35 11.14 -8.96
C THR A 29 -0.49 10.50 -10.07
N ASP A 30 -0.16 10.77 -11.33
CA ASP A 30 -0.99 10.35 -12.46
C ASP A 30 -0.85 8.84 -12.74
N GLU A 31 0.28 8.23 -12.40
CA GLU A 31 0.55 6.80 -12.61
C GLU A 31 -0.08 5.92 -11.52
N VAL A 32 -0.32 6.49 -10.33
CA VAL A 32 -0.85 5.75 -9.17
C VAL A 32 -2.34 6.00 -8.94
N ASP A 33 -3.05 6.64 -9.88
CA ASP A 33 -4.49 6.92 -9.78
C ASP A 33 -5.37 5.68 -10.01
N SER A 34 -5.14 4.66 -9.19
CA SER A 34 -5.89 3.42 -9.21
C SER A 34 -6.02 2.85 -7.80
N PRO A 35 -7.20 2.32 -7.42
CA PRO A 35 -7.42 1.74 -6.09
C PRO A 35 -6.46 0.59 -5.74
N ILE A 36 -5.90 -0.08 -6.75
CA ILE A 36 -4.94 -1.18 -6.56
C ILE A 36 -3.67 -0.72 -5.82
N TYR A 37 -3.29 0.55 -5.94
CA TYR A 37 -2.09 1.11 -5.32
C TYR A 37 -2.32 1.68 -3.92
N ALA A 38 -3.57 1.69 -3.42
CA ALA A 38 -3.93 2.31 -2.15
C ALA A 38 -3.11 1.80 -0.95
N THR A 39 -2.90 0.49 -0.86
CA THR A 39 -2.16 -0.13 0.25
C THR A 39 -0.67 0.20 0.18
N GLY A 40 -0.04 0.06 -0.99
CA GLY A 40 1.38 0.34 -1.17
C GLY A 40 1.71 1.80 -0.89
N VAL A 41 0.93 2.73 -1.45
CA VAL A 41 1.08 4.17 -1.18
C VAL A 41 0.88 4.49 0.29
N GLY A 42 -0.12 3.87 0.94
CA GLY A 42 -0.36 4.04 2.37
C GLY A 42 0.81 3.58 3.25
N LEU A 43 1.43 2.45 2.93
CA LEU A 43 2.61 1.95 3.64
C LEU A 43 3.81 2.89 3.51
N VAL A 44 4.03 3.44 2.32
CA VAL A 44 5.11 4.41 2.07
C VAL A 44 4.88 5.68 2.89
N ILE A 45 3.67 6.25 2.84
CA ILE A 45 3.32 7.43 3.65
C ILE A 45 3.44 7.14 5.14
N HIS A 46 3.01 5.97 5.60
CA HIS A 46 3.13 5.55 6.99
C HIS A 46 4.59 5.47 7.42
N ALA A 47 5.45 4.84 6.63
CA ALA A 47 6.89 4.76 6.91
C ALA A 47 7.54 6.15 7.00
N PHE A 48 7.19 7.08 6.11
CA PHE A 48 7.65 8.47 6.19
C PHE A 48 7.20 9.18 7.47
N ARG A 49 5.93 9.00 7.88
CA ARG A 49 5.40 9.63 9.11
C ARG A 49 5.99 9.04 10.38
N THR A 50 6.09 7.71 10.46
CA THR A 50 6.65 7.01 11.62
C THR A 50 8.16 7.26 11.74
N GLY A 51 8.89 7.30 10.61
CA GLY A 51 10.31 7.65 10.60
C GLY A 51 10.62 9.08 11.04
N GLN A 52 9.62 9.97 11.12
CA GLN A 52 9.76 11.33 11.65
C GLN A 52 9.41 11.47 13.14
N GLN A 53 8.68 10.52 13.73
CA GLN A 53 8.14 10.63 15.10
C GLN A 53 8.84 9.75 16.14
N SER A 54 9.52 8.70 15.73
CA SER A 54 10.31 7.85 16.62
C SER A 54 11.75 7.79 16.14
N GLU A 55 12.68 7.78 17.10
CA GLU A 55 14.07 7.34 16.96
C GLU A 55 14.25 6.35 15.80
N PRO A 56 15.31 6.47 14.99
CA PRO A 56 15.39 5.93 13.64
C PRO A 56 15.34 4.40 13.64
N LEU A 57 14.13 3.84 13.70
CA LEU A 57 13.90 2.42 13.44
C LEU A 57 14.31 2.11 11.99
N GLY A 58 14.23 3.10 11.08
CA GLY A 58 14.70 2.98 9.70
C GLY A 58 16.20 3.19 9.49
N GLY A 59 16.94 3.76 10.45
CA GLY A 59 18.39 3.95 10.32
C GLY A 59 19.19 2.67 10.61
N SER A 60 18.69 1.83 11.51
CA SER A 60 19.34 0.57 11.89
C SER A 60 18.75 -0.67 11.20
N LEU A 61 17.47 -0.66 10.76
CA LEU A 61 16.86 -1.81 10.08
C LEU A 61 17.33 -1.98 8.62
N LEU A 62 17.66 -0.90 7.92
CA LEU A 62 18.19 -1.00 6.55
C LEU A 62 19.63 -1.56 6.49
N LYS A 63 20.31 -1.69 7.64
CA LYS A 63 21.66 -2.23 7.74
C LYS A 63 21.68 -3.67 8.27
N ASP A 64 20.52 -4.24 8.59
CA ASP A 64 20.41 -5.55 9.19
C ASP A 64 20.06 -6.61 8.13
N LYS A 65 20.90 -7.65 8.03
CA LYS A 65 20.74 -8.77 7.08
C LYS A 65 19.40 -9.50 7.22
N GLY A 66 18.71 -9.31 8.34
CA GLY A 66 17.36 -9.83 8.58
C GLY A 66 16.30 -9.21 7.66
N VAL A 67 16.43 -7.94 7.28
CA VAL A 67 15.44 -7.27 6.41
C VAL A 67 15.53 -7.79 4.98
N ASP A 68 16.73 -7.99 4.43
CA ASP A 68 16.91 -8.55 3.08
C ASP A 68 16.23 -9.92 2.95
N GLN A 69 16.40 -10.79 3.95
CA GLN A 69 15.74 -12.11 3.98
C GLN A 69 14.20 -12.02 4.06
N ILE A 70 13.67 -10.99 4.71
CA ILE A 70 12.22 -10.75 4.80
C ILE A 70 11.69 -10.20 3.48
N LEU A 71 12.42 -9.28 2.85
CA LEU A 71 12.07 -8.72 1.54
C LEU A 71 12.12 -9.78 0.44
N ASP A 72 13.11 -10.68 0.45
CA ASP A 72 13.20 -11.81 -0.48
C ASP A 72 12.00 -12.76 -0.33
N ARG A 73 11.54 -13.01 0.90
CA ARG A 73 10.35 -13.85 1.14
C ARG A 73 9.08 -13.20 0.64
N ILE A 74 8.93 -11.89 0.82
CA ILE A 74 7.76 -11.13 0.36
C ILE A 74 7.74 -11.06 -1.17
N THR A 75 8.88 -10.75 -1.79
CA THR A 75 8.98 -10.64 -3.25
C THR A 75 8.76 -11.99 -3.95
N ASN A 76 9.23 -13.10 -3.39
CA ASN A 76 8.93 -14.43 -3.93
C ASN A 76 7.42 -14.73 -3.88
N ARG A 77 6.73 -14.42 -2.78
CA ARG A 77 5.27 -14.59 -2.67
C ARG A 77 4.50 -13.70 -3.64
N MET A 78 4.93 -12.46 -3.84
CA MET A 78 4.32 -11.57 -4.83
C MET A 78 4.49 -12.09 -6.27
N LYS A 79 5.66 -12.64 -6.61
CA LYS A 79 5.89 -13.25 -7.92
C LYS A 79 5.00 -14.46 -8.15
N ASP A 80 4.77 -15.26 -7.12
CA ASP A 80 3.90 -16.43 -7.22
C ASP A 80 2.43 -16.01 -7.43
N TRP A 81 1.95 -15.00 -6.68
CA TRP A 81 0.60 -14.44 -6.88
C TRP A 81 0.41 -13.81 -8.26
N PHE A 82 1.45 -13.19 -8.83
CA PHE A 82 1.36 -12.56 -10.16
C PHE A 82 1.47 -13.58 -11.31
N LYS A 83 1.95 -14.80 -11.06
CA LYS A 83 1.95 -15.88 -12.06
C LYS A 83 0.62 -16.61 -12.14
N GLU A 84 -0.21 -16.52 -11.10
CA GLU A 84 -1.56 -17.11 -11.07
C GLU A 84 -2.63 -16.21 -11.71
N PHE A 85 -2.29 -14.96 -12.06
CA PHE A 85 -3.14 -14.01 -12.79
C PHE A 85 -2.68 -13.83 -14.24
#